data_AF-A0A3P8M207-F1
#
_entry.id   AF-A0A3P8M207-F1
#
_cell.length_a   1.000
_cell.length_b   1.000
_cell.length_c   1.000
_cell.angle_alpha   90.00
_cell.angle_beta   90.00
_cell.angle_gamma   90.00
#
_symmetry.space_group_name_H-M   'P 1'
#
loop_
_entity.id
_entity.type
_entity.pdbx_description
1 polymer ?
#
loop_
_entity_poly.entity_id
_entity_poly.type
_entity_poly.pdbx_seq_one_letter_code
_entity_poly.pdbx_strand_id
1 'polypeptide(L)'
;MLKVNLTPDRQRATGVSYVDAQGREMEQPADLVIIGAFQFHNVHLMLLSGIGKPYDPQTGEGVVGRNFAYQNMTTIKAIFDKDTVTNPFIGAGGNGVGIDDFNGDNFDHGAAGFVGGSPFWVNQAGTKPISGLPVPPGTPAWGSKWKAAVADTYTHHLSMDAHGAHQSYRQNYLDLDPNYKNVFGQPLLRMTFDWQENDIKMRSLCSTRWRRLPKP
;
A
#
# COMPACT_ATOMS: atom_id res chain seq x y z
N MET A 1 10.60 -3.34 20.28
CA MET A 1 9.97 -4.54 20.88
C MET A 1 10.69 -5.76 20.34
N LEU A 2 11.06 -6.72 21.20
CA LEU A 2 11.75 -7.95 20.81
C LEU A 2 10.76 -9.11 20.67
N LYS A 3 9.93 -9.36 21.69
CA LYS A 3 8.92 -10.43 21.68
C LYS A 3 7.84 -10.17 22.73
N VAL A 4 6.71 -10.86 22.57
CA VAL A 4 5.73 -11.10 23.63
C VAL A 4 6.18 -12.32 24.43
N ASN A 5 6.18 -12.18 25.75
CA ASN A 5 6.50 -13.27 26.65
C ASN A 5 5.24 -14.11 26.89
N LEU A 6 5.40 -15.43 26.89
CA LEU A 6 4.31 -16.38 27.04
C LEU A 6 4.58 -17.30 28.23
N THR A 7 3.51 -17.87 28.79
CA THR A 7 3.58 -19.01 29.71
C THR A 7 4.26 -20.22 29.05
N PRO A 8 4.81 -21.20 29.82
CA PRO A 8 5.47 -22.37 29.25
C PRO A 8 4.61 -23.20 28.29
N ASP A 9 3.29 -23.26 28.54
CA ASP A 9 2.29 -23.91 27.70
C ASP A 9 1.84 -23.04 26.49
N ARG A 10 2.33 -21.80 26.42
CA ARG A 10 2.08 -20.79 25.39
C ARG A 10 0.61 -20.37 25.26
N GLN A 11 -0.20 -20.64 26.28
CA GLN A 11 -1.63 -20.30 26.27
C GLN A 11 -1.92 -18.85 26.69
N ARG A 12 -0.99 -18.21 27.41
CA ARG A 12 -1.19 -16.85 27.93
C ARG A 12 0.06 -15.98 27.77
N ALA A 13 -0.13 -14.71 27.43
CA ALA A 13 0.93 -13.71 27.48
C ALA A 13 1.18 -13.24 28.91
N THR A 14 2.45 -13.04 29.28
CA THR A 14 2.88 -12.60 30.62
C THR A 14 3.53 -11.21 30.62
N GLY A 15 3.78 -10.65 29.44
CA GLY A 15 4.45 -9.37 29.28
C GLY A 15 5.13 -9.24 27.92
N VAL A 16 6.07 -8.31 27.82
CA VAL A 16 6.87 -8.08 26.62
C VAL A 16 8.32 -7.86 26.97
N SER A 17 9.22 -8.32 26.09
CA SER A 17 10.63 -7.95 26.12
C SER A 17 10.91 -6.92 25.03
N TYR A 18 11.66 -5.87 25.36
CA TYR A 18 12.00 -4.79 24.43
C TYR A 18 13.37 -4.20 24.73
N VAL A 19 13.89 -3.41 23.79
CA VAL A 19 15.13 -2.63 23.98
C VAL A 19 14.73 -1.20 24.30
N ASP A 20 15.22 -0.66 25.42
CA ASP A 20 14.97 0.72 25.83
C ASP A 20 15.82 1.74 25.06
N ALA A 21 15.66 3.03 25.36
CA ALA A 21 16.40 4.11 24.70
C ALA A 21 17.90 4.07 24.97
N GLN A 22 18.35 3.33 26.00
CA GLN A 22 19.75 3.13 26.36
C GLN A 22 20.34 1.86 25.75
N GLY A 23 19.57 1.12 24.93
CA GLY A 23 20.02 -0.11 24.28
C GLY A 23 19.99 -1.34 25.19
N ARG A 24 19.33 -1.27 26.35
CA ARG A 24 19.25 -2.38 27.30
C ARG A 24 17.99 -3.20 27.04
N GLU A 25 18.11 -4.52 27.17
CA GLU A 25 16.95 -5.39 27.17
C GLU A 25 16.18 -5.24 28.49
N MET A 26 14.88 -4.99 28.36
CA MET A 26 13.94 -4.80 29.45
C MET A 26 12.79 -5.78 29.30
N GLU A 27 12.29 -6.26 30.44
CA GLU A 27 11.05 -7.00 30.52
C GLU A 27 9.99 -6.13 31.21
N GLN A 28 8.80 -6.04 30.59
CA GLN A 28 7.63 -5.39 31.15
C GLN A 28 6.54 -6.44 31.37
N PRO A 29 6.31 -6.89 32.61
CA PRO A 29 5.20 -7.76 32.94
C PRO A 29 3.85 -7.09 32.65
N ALA A 30 2.88 -7.87 32.18
CA ALA A 30 1.51 -7.41 31.94
C ALA A 30 0.52 -8.58 31.98
N ASP A 31 -0.68 -8.34 32.51
CA ASP A 31 -1.77 -9.33 32.52
C ASP A 31 -2.48 -9.47 31.16
N LEU A 32 -2.41 -8.42 30.33
CA LEU A 32 -2.99 -8.33 28.99
C LEU A 32 -1.98 -7.64 28.06
N VAL A 33 -1.77 -8.22 26.89
CA VAL A 33 -0.91 -7.64 25.83
C VAL A 33 -1.74 -7.43 24.58
N ILE A 34 -1.75 -6.19 24.06
CA ILE A 34 -2.43 -5.82 22.82
C ILE A 34 -1.38 -5.52 21.76
N ILE A 35 -1.44 -6.24 20.63
CA ILE A 35 -0.51 -6.06 19.51
C ILE A 35 -1.14 -5.09 18.49
N GLY A 36 -0.72 -3.82 18.55
CA GLY A 36 -1.20 -2.72 17.70
C GLY A 36 -0.09 -2.02 16.90
N ALA A 37 0.85 -2.78 16.33
CA ALA A 37 2.08 -2.29 15.70
C ALA A 37 2.01 -2.12 14.17
N PHE A 38 0.80 -2.07 13.58
CA PHE A 38 0.56 -2.17 12.12
C PHE A 38 0.87 -3.57 11.55
N GLN A 39 0.23 -3.92 10.42
CA GLN A 39 0.13 -5.31 9.95
C GLN A 39 1.46 -6.07 9.85
N PHE A 40 2.51 -5.42 9.34
CA PHE A 40 3.82 -6.07 9.18
C PHE A 40 4.45 -6.40 10.52
N HIS A 41 4.52 -5.44 11.42
CA HIS A 41 5.13 -5.67 12.73
C HIS A 41 4.26 -6.53 13.62
N ASN A 42 2.92 -6.52 13.44
CA ASN A 42 2.03 -7.47 14.12
C ASN A 42 2.41 -8.91 13.76
N VAL A 43 2.48 -9.21 12.46
CA VAL A 43 2.86 -10.55 11.99
C VAL A 43 4.28 -10.89 12.42
N HIS A 44 5.23 -9.97 12.24
CA HIS A 44 6.62 -10.18 12.64
C HIS A 44 6.75 -10.51 14.12
N LEU A 45 6.12 -9.71 14.99
CA LEU A 45 6.15 -9.91 16.43
C LEU A 45 5.47 -11.22 16.83
N MET A 46 4.33 -11.55 16.21
CA MET A 46 3.64 -12.83 16.46
C MET A 46 4.52 -14.02 16.06
N LEU A 47 5.19 -13.97 14.91
CA LEU A 47 6.11 -15.03 14.47
C LEU A 47 7.32 -15.17 15.41
N LEU A 48 7.97 -14.06 15.79
CA LEU A 48 9.09 -14.06 16.73
C LEU A 48 8.71 -14.56 18.12
N SER A 49 7.48 -14.31 18.55
CA SER A 49 6.93 -14.75 19.83
C SER A 49 6.33 -16.17 19.75
N GLY A 50 6.22 -16.72 18.54
CA GLY A 50 5.45 -17.91 18.17
C GLY A 50 4.04 -17.92 18.77
N ILE A 51 3.31 -16.83 18.54
CA ILE A 51 1.88 -16.70 18.79
C ILE A 51 1.16 -17.10 17.51
N GLY A 52 0.29 -18.11 17.60
CA GLY A 52 -0.43 -18.68 16.46
C GLY A 52 0.43 -19.60 15.60
N LYS A 53 -0.21 -20.32 14.67
CA LYS A 53 0.48 -21.21 13.72
C LYS A 53 1.01 -20.39 12.54
N PRO A 54 2.34 -20.32 12.32
CA PRO A 54 2.92 -19.71 11.13
C PRO A 54 2.32 -20.30 9.87
N TYR A 55 2.07 -19.48 8.86
CA TYR A 55 1.58 -19.96 7.59
C TYR A 55 2.65 -20.75 6.84
N ASP A 56 2.29 -21.94 6.37
CA ASP A 56 3.12 -22.76 5.49
C ASP A 56 2.50 -22.76 4.07
N PRO A 57 3.17 -22.16 3.08
CA PRO A 57 2.65 -22.07 1.72
C PRO A 57 2.61 -23.42 0.99
N GLN A 58 3.36 -24.43 1.43
CA GLN A 58 3.37 -25.77 0.80
C GLN A 58 2.14 -26.58 1.18
N THR A 59 1.74 -26.52 2.46
CA THR A 59 0.58 -27.23 2.98
C THR A 59 -0.70 -26.38 2.96
N GLY A 60 -0.56 -25.05 2.93
CA GLY A 60 -1.67 -24.10 3.04
C GLY A 60 -2.26 -24.00 4.45
N GLU A 61 -1.55 -24.54 5.45
CA GLU A 61 -1.95 -24.51 6.86
C GLU A 61 -1.36 -23.33 7.61
N GLY A 62 -1.93 -22.99 8.76
CA GLY A 62 -1.54 -21.84 9.55
C GLY A 62 -2.24 -20.54 9.14
N VAL A 63 -2.13 -19.54 9.99
CA VAL A 63 -2.89 -18.27 9.89
C VAL A 63 -2.02 -17.04 10.03
N VAL A 64 -0.87 -17.14 10.70
CA VAL A 64 0.00 -15.98 10.93
C VAL A 64 0.82 -15.70 9.68
N GLY A 65 0.64 -14.50 9.12
CA GLY A 65 1.28 -14.07 7.89
C GLY A 65 0.60 -14.55 6.60
N ARG A 66 -0.53 -15.25 6.70
CA ARG A 66 -1.26 -15.77 5.55
C ARG A 66 -1.99 -14.67 4.77
N ASN A 67 -2.10 -14.85 3.45
CA ASN A 67 -2.99 -14.10 2.56
C ASN A 67 -2.80 -12.58 2.62
N PHE A 68 -1.54 -12.13 2.62
CA PHE A 68 -1.23 -10.71 2.62
C PHE A 68 -1.85 -10.03 1.38
N ALA A 69 -2.59 -8.95 1.63
CA ALA A 69 -3.25 -8.16 0.61
C ALA A 69 -2.83 -6.69 0.72
N TYR A 70 -2.57 -6.07 -0.43
CA TYR A 70 -2.12 -4.69 -0.50
C TYR A 70 -2.80 -3.98 -1.67
N GLN A 71 -3.24 -2.75 -1.44
CA GLN A 71 -3.98 -1.99 -2.43
C GLN A 71 -3.20 -1.83 -3.73
N ASN A 72 -3.83 -2.17 -4.85
CA ASN A 72 -3.27 -1.98 -6.18
C ASN A 72 -3.54 -0.55 -6.64
N MET A 73 -2.51 0.29 -6.65
CA MET A 73 -2.65 1.70 -7.00
C MET A 73 -2.21 1.97 -8.44
N THR A 74 -3.06 2.63 -9.22
CA THR A 74 -2.68 3.17 -10.54
C THR A 74 -2.95 4.66 -10.58
N THR A 75 -1.90 5.45 -10.82
CA THR A 75 -1.99 6.90 -10.94
C THR A 75 -1.96 7.29 -12.41
N ILE A 76 -2.88 8.17 -12.81
CA ILE A 76 -2.83 8.83 -14.12
C ILE A 76 -2.75 10.34 -13.89
N LYS A 77 -1.85 10.98 -14.65
CA LYS A 77 -1.72 12.44 -14.67
C LYS A 77 -2.24 12.97 -16.00
N ALA A 78 -3.14 13.94 -15.93
CA ALA A 78 -3.63 14.68 -17.08
C ALA A 78 -3.02 16.08 -17.07
N ILE A 79 -2.55 16.53 -18.23
CA ILE A 79 -2.18 17.93 -18.49
C ILE A 79 -3.27 18.47 -19.40
N PHE A 80 -3.82 19.62 -19.04
CA PHE A 80 -4.89 20.29 -19.76
C PHE A 80 -4.34 21.49 -20.51
N ASP A 81 -5.12 21.96 -21.48
CA ASP A 81 -4.86 23.23 -22.14
C ASP A 81 -5.06 24.42 -21.17
N LYS A 82 -4.54 25.58 -21.57
CA LYS A 82 -4.49 26.78 -20.72
C LYS A 82 -5.86 27.31 -20.30
N ASP A 83 -6.91 26.94 -21.01
CA ASP A 83 -8.28 27.35 -20.70
C ASP A 83 -8.89 26.53 -19.53
N THR A 84 -8.24 25.43 -19.13
CA THR A 84 -8.66 24.61 -17.99
C THR A 84 -7.71 24.80 -16.81
N VAL A 85 -8.16 25.52 -15.79
CA VAL A 85 -7.37 25.80 -14.58
C VAL A 85 -7.77 24.84 -13.46
N THR A 86 -6.82 24.04 -12.98
CA THR A 86 -7.05 23.05 -11.90
C THR A 86 -6.53 23.53 -10.54
N ASN A 87 -5.57 24.47 -10.52
CA ASN A 87 -4.96 25.04 -9.31
C ASN A 87 -4.71 24.01 -8.19
N PRO A 88 -3.84 23.01 -8.40
CA PRO A 88 -3.68 21.88 -7.49
C PRO A 88 -3.21 22.27 -6.07
N PHE A 89 -2.74 23.50 -5.89
CA PHE A 89 -2.32 24.08 -4.61
C PHE A 89 -3.49 24.64 -3.75
N ILE A 90 -4.68 24.83 -4.31
CA ILE A 90 -5.86 25.39 -3.61
C ILE A 90 -6.77 24.24 -3.14
N GLY A 91 -6.26 23.39 -2.24
CA GLY A 91 -7.05 22.30 -1.69
C GLY A 91 -6.42 21.65 -0.46
N ALA A 92 -7.13 20.67 0.10
CA ALA A 92 -6.71 19.90 1.25
C ALA A 92 -6.73 18.41 0.91
N GLY A 93 -5.95 17.59 1.63
CA GLY A 93 -5.84 16.16 1.35
C GLY A 93 -7.17 15.40 1.28
N GLY A 94 -8.17 15.84 2.07
CA GLY A 94 -9.53 15.28 2.09
C GLY A 94 -10.54 15.96 1.16
N ASN A 95 -10.17 17.06 0.49
CA ASN A 95 -11.05 17.77 -0.45
C ASN A 95 -10.92 17.13 -1.84
N GLY A 96 -11.39 15.89 -1.94
CA GLY A 96 -11.38 15.12 -3.17
C GLY A 96 -12.78 14.74 -3.64
N VAL A 97 -12.87 14.37 -4.91
CA VAL A 97 -14.07 13.77 -5.51
C VAL A 97 -13.73 12.34 -5.92
N GLY A 98 -14.56 11.40 -5.50
CA GLY A 98 -14.49 10.00 -5.87
C GLY A 98 -15.57 9.62 -6.87
N ILE A 99 -15.24 8.74 -7.80
CA ILE A 99 -16.14 8.01 -8.69
C ILE A 99 -16.11 6.56 -8.23
N ASP A 100 -17.24 6.07 -7.76
CA ASP A 100 -17.37 4.75 -7.14
C ASP A 100 -18.05 3.71 -8.04
N ASP A 101 -18.53 4.11 -9.22
CA ASP A 101 -19.21 3.27 -10.23
C ASP A 101 -18.39 2.05 -10.66
N PHE A 102 -17.07 2.08 -10.45
CA PHE A 102 -16.14 1.02 -10.83
C PHE A 102 -15.53 0.28 -9.63
N ASN A 103 -16.08 0.52 -8.44
CA ASN A 103 -15.66 -0.09 -7.19
C ASN A 103 -16.58 -1.23 -6.78
N GLY A 104 -16.01 -2.24 -6.11
CA GLY A 104 -16.76 -3.37 -5.57
C GLY A 104 -17.75 -3.97 -6.57
N ASP A 105 -19.00 -4.16 -6.11
CA ASP A 105 -20.09 -4.78 -6.87
C ASP A 105 -20.93 -3.77 -7.68
N ASN A 106 -20.43 -2.54 -7.90
CA ASN A 106 -21.19 -1.47 -8.55
C ASN A 106 -21.32 -1.60 -10.08
N PHE A 107 -20.71 -2.62 -10.70
CA PHE A 107 -20.81 -2.90 -12.14
C PHE A 107 -20.72 -4.40 -12.43
N ASP A 108 -21.12 -4.82 -13.63
CA ASP A 108 -21.04 -6.24 -14.03
C ASP A 108 -19.59 -6.68 -14.31
N HIS A 109 -19.10 -7.60 -13.47
CA HIS A 109 -17.77 -8.20 -13.58
C HIS A 109 -17.67 -9.32 -14.61
N GLY A 110 -18.79 -9.88 -15.09
CA GLY A 110 -18.80 -11.05 -15.97
C GLY A 110 -17.97 -10.83 -17.23
N ALA A 111 -18.22 -9.72 -17.94
CA ALA A 111 -17.44 -9.34 -19.11
C ALA A 111 -16.04 -8.77 -18.76
N ALA A 112 -15.85 -8.28 -17.53
CA ALA A 112 -14.59 -7.71 -17.07
C ALA A 112 -13.54 -8.77 -16.67
N GLY A 113 -13.99 -9.95 -16.25
CA GLY A 113 -13.13 -11.10 -15.97
C GLY A 113 -12.30 -11.01 -14.70
N PHE A 114 -12.71 -10.19 -13.72
CA PHE A 114 -12.08 -10.05 -12.40
C PHE A 114 -13.14 -9.69 -11.34
N VAL A 115 -12.85 -9.91 -10.06
CA VAL A 115 -13.68 -9.56 -8.90
C VAL A 115 -13.10 -8.36 -8.15
N GLY A 116 -13.99 -7.54 -7.61
CA GLY A 116 -13.67 -6.31 -6.89
C GLY A 116 -13.70 -5.11 -7.84
N GLY A 117 -12.95 -4.07 -7.51
CA GLY A 117 -12.96 -2.87 -8.32
C GLY A 117 -12.01 -1.83 -7.77
N SER A 118 -12.14 -0.63 -8.32
CA SER A 118 -11.32 0.50 -7.94
C SER A 118 -12.19 1.74 -7.91
N PRO A 119 -12.30 2.44 -6.77
CA PRO A 119 -12.74 3.81 -6.81
C PRO A 119 -11.66 4.62 -7.52
N PHE A 120 -12.10 5.52 -8.38
CA PHE A 120 -11.23 6.56 -8.88
C PHE A 120 -11.43 7.81 -8.07
N TRP A 121 -10.37 8.51 -7.72
CA TRP A 121 -10.52 9.72 -6.96
C TRP A 121 -9.43 10.72 -7.29
N VAL A 122 -9.84 11.98 -7.25
CA VAL A 122 -9.01 13.16 -7.44
C VAL A 122 -8.98 13.90 -6.13
N ASN A 123 -7.81 14.37 -5.71
CA ASN A 123 -7.72 15.45 -4.72
C ASN A 123 -6.69 16.50 -5.13
N GLN A 124 -6.94 17.76 -4.76
CA GLN A 124 -5.96 18.83 -4.90
C GLN A 124 -5.20 19.02 -3.58
N ALA A 125 -4.29 18.10 -3.27
CA ALA A 125 -3.48 18.15 -2.04
C ALA A 125 -2.16 18.92 -2.20
N GLY A 126 -2.03 19.73 -3.26
CA GLY A 126 -0.76 20.33 -3.66
C GLY A 126 0.15 19.37 -4.42
N THR A 127 1.26 19.93 -4.89
CA THR A 127 2.24 19.21 -5.71
C THR A 127 3.51 18.94 -4.90
N LYS A 128 3.95 17.67 -4.85
CA LYS A 128 5.22 17.32 -4.21
C LYS A 128 6.39 18.03 -4.95
N PRO A 129 7.37 18.62 -4.25
CA PRO A 129 8.41 19.46 -4.86
C PRO A 129 9.23 18.83 -6.00
N ILE A 130 9.34 17.49 -6.03
CA ILE A 130 10.15 16.76 -7.02
C ILE A 130 9.28 15.84 -7.88
N SER A 131 8.50 14.93 -7.26
CA SER A 131 7.73 13.91 -8.00
C SER A 131 6.36 14.39 -8.49
N GLY A 132 5.94 15.59 -8.11
CA GLY A 132 4.60 16.07 -8.33
C GLY A 132 4.36 16.76 -9.68
N LEU A 133 5.40 17.16 -10.43
CA LEU A 133 5.28 18.08 -11.55
C LEU A 133 5.18 17.33 -12.90
N PRO A 134 3.98 17.00 -13.43
CA PRO A 134 3.88 16.45 -14.78
C PRO A 134 4.32 17.49 -15.80
N VAL A 135 5.01 17.05 -16.85
CA VAL A 135 5.38 17.87 -18.00
C VAL A 135 5.00 17.13 -19.29
N PRO A 136 4.77 17.83 -20.41
CA PRO A 136 4.42 17.19 -21.67
C PRO A 136 5.49 16.19 -22.12
N PRO A 137 5.10 15.09 -22.79
CA PRO A 137 6.06 14.13 -23.36
C PRO A 137 7.10 14.82 -24.24
N GLY A 138 8.36 14.38 -24.15
CA GLY A 138 9.48 14.99 -24.88
C GLY A 138 10.13 16.19 -24.19
N THR A 139 9.58 16.68 -23.06
CA THR A 139 10.25 17.68 -22.23
C THR A 139 11.52 17.08 -21.61
N PRO A 140 12.68 17.77 -21.66
CA PRO A 140 13.89 17.33 -20.97
C PRO A 140 13.64 17.13 -19.47
N ALA A 141 14.31 16.17 -18.84
CA ALA A 141 14.12 15.87 -17.42
C ALA A 141 14.67 16.95 -16.47
N TRP A 142 15.47 17.90 -16.97
CA TRP A 142 16.06 18.98 -16.19
C TRP A 142 16.41 20.20 -17.06
N GLY A 143 16.81 21.29 -16.41
CA GLY A 143 17.28 22.51 -17.08
C GLY A 143 16.16 23.53 -17.37
N SER A 144 16.49 24.57 -18.14
CA SER A 144 15.58 25.71 -18.39
C SER A 144 14.30 25.31 -19.11
N LYS A 145 14.39 24.40 -20.09
CA LYS A 145 13.21 23.87 -20.80
C LYS A 145 12.27 23.11 -19.89
N TRP A 146 12.81 22.30 -18.97
CA TRP A 146 12.01 21.62 -17.95
C TRP A 146 11.31 22.63 -17.03
N LYS A 147 12.05 23.62 -16.51
CA LYS A 147 11.48 24.66 -15.64
C LYS A 147 10.37 25.44 -16.33
N ALA A 148 10.54 25.77 -17.62
CA ALA A 148 9.52 26.45 -18.42
C ALA A 148 8.26 25.59 -18.58
N ALA A 149 8.40 24.31 -18.90
CA ALA A 149 7.27 23.38 -19.01
C ALA A 149 6.55 23.16 -17.67
N VAL A 150 7.29 23.07 -16.57
CA VAL A 150 6.73 23.00 -15.22
C VAL A 150 5.90 24.25 -14.93
N ALA A 151 6.45 25.44 -15.18
CA ALA A 151 5.72 26.69 -14.95
C ALA A 151 4.46 26.78 -15.80
N ASP A 152 4.52 26.34 -17.07
CA ASP A 152 3.39 26.35 -18.00
C ASP A 152 2.26 25.39 -17.60
N THR A 153 2.59 24.25 -17.00
CA THR A 153 1.62 23.20 -16.66
C THR A 153 1.19 23.20 -15.19
N TYR A 154 1.84 23.98 -14.33
CA TYR A 154 1.66 23.92 -12.88
C TYR A 154 0.20 24.10 -12.45
N THR A 155 -0.53 25.00 -13.08
CA THR A 155 -1.94 25.30 -12.77
C THR A 155 -2.94 24.57 -13.66
N HIS A 156 -2.47 23.70 -14.55
CA HIS A 156 -3.23 23.06 -15.63
C HIS A 156 -3.02 21.54 -15.65
N HIS A 157 -2.89 20.92 -14.48
CA HIS A 157 -2.75 19.47 -14.39
C HIS A 157 -3.52 18.88 -13.22
N LEU A 158 -3.83 17.61 -13.33
CA LEU A 158 -4.51 16.85 -12.31
C LEU A 158 -3.91 15.44 -12.21
N SER A 159 -3.85 14.92 -11.00
CA SER A 159 -3.58 13.51 -10.75
C SER A 159 -4.85 12.87 -10.23
N MET A 160 -5.09 11.64 -10.64
CA MET A 160 -6.19 10.84 -10.11
C MET A 160 -5.67 9.43 -9.91
N ASP A 161 -6.14 8.84 -8.83
CA ASP A 161 -5.67 7.55 -8.37
C ASP A 161 -6.80 6.54 -8.44
N ALA A 162 -6.47 5.37 -8.96
CA ALA A 162 -7.28 4.18 -8.93
C ALA A 162 -6.81 3.32 -7.77
N HIS A 163 -7.67 3.17 -6.76
CA HIS A 163 -7.41 2.45 -5.51
C HIS A 163 -7.94 1.02 -5.59
N GLY A 164 -7.36 0.22 -6.48
CA GLY A 164 -7.83 -1.12 -6.80
C GLY A 164 -7.77 -2.10 -5.64
N ALA A 165 -8.82 -2.90 -5.50
CA ALA A 165 -8.87 -4.04 -4.60
C ALA A 165 -7.80 -5.07 -4.96
N HIS A 166 -7.19 -5.66 -3.94
CA HIS A 166 -6.31 -6.81 -4.11
C HIS A 166 -6.85 -7.93 -3.25
N GLN A 167 -7.16 -9.06 -3.88
CA GLN A 167 -7.79 -10.16 -3.17
C GLN A 167 -6.79 -10.89 -2.27
N SER A 168 -7.32 -11.72 -1.38
CA SER A 168 -6.51 -12.55 -0.48
C SER A 168 -6.08 -13.83 -1.19
N TYR A 169 -4.79 -13.95 -1.52
CA TYR A 169 -4.23 -15.11 -2.20
C TYR A 169 -3.30 -15.92 -1.31
N ARG A 170 -3.34 -17.24 -1.45
CA ARG A 170 -2.50 -18.18 -0.67
C ARG A 170 -1.00 -18.01 -0.95
N GLN A 171 -0.66 -17.55 -2.14
CA GLN A 171 0.70 -17.32 -2.61
C GLN A 171 1.31 -16.05 -2.02
N ASN A 172 0.48 -15.14 -1.50
CA ASN A 172 0.93 -13.90 -0.89
C ASN A 172 0.96 -14.08 0.63
N TYR A 173 2.16 -14.05 1.20
CA TYR A 173 2.36 -14.30 2.61
C TYR A 173 3.59 -13.59 3.17
N LEU A 174 3.63 -13.57 4.50
CA LEU A 174 4.70 -12.98 5.29
C LEU A 174 5.29 -14.06 6.20
N ASP A 175 6.60 -14.22 6.18
CA ASP A 175 7.33 -15.18 7.01
C ASP A 175 8.64 -14.58 7.55
N LEU A 176 9.37 -15.38 8.34
CA LEU A 176 10.69 -14.97 8.84
C LEU A 176 11.77 -15.35 7.84
N ASP A 177 12.64 -14.39 7.52
CA ASP A 177 13.77 -14.63 6.63
C ASP A 177 14.79 -15.58 7.28
N PRO A 178 15.20 -16.67 6.60
CA PRO A 178 16.14 -17.64 7.18
C PRO A 178 17.58 -17.14 7.24
N ASN A 179 17.92 -16.07 6.48
CA ASN A 179 19.30 -15.62 6.27
C ASN A 179 19.56 -14.26 6.92
N TYR A 180 18.63 -13.31 6.76
CA TYR A 180 18.82 -11.92 7.15
C TYR A 180 18.24 -11.63 8.54
N LYS A 181 19.02 -10.90 9.33
CA LYS A 181 18.67 -10.52 10.70
C LYS A 181 18.75 -9.01 10.89
N ASN A 182 17.93 -8.49 11.79
CA ASN A 182 18.05 -7.10 12.25
C ASN A 182 19.24 -6.92 13.20
N VAL A 183 19.43 -5.68 13.66
CA VAL A 183 20.47 -5.29 14.61
C VAL A 183 20.38 -6.01 15.97
N PHE A 184 19.25 -6.63 16.28
CA PHE A 184 19.02 -7.42 17.50
C PHE A 184 19.14 -8.93 17.26
N GLY A 185 19.66 -9.35 16.10
CA GLY A 185 19.85 -10.76 15.76
C GLY A 185 18.56 -11.51 15.43
N GLN A 186 17.42 -10.82 15.31
CA GLN A 186 16.13 -11.42 15.00
C GLN A 186 15.97 -11.56 13.48
N PRO A 187 15.40 -12.66 12.98
CA PRO A 187 15.04 -12.80 11.57
C PRO A 187 14.22 -11.59 11.09
N LEU A 188 14.53 -11.06 9.92
CA LEU A 188 13.71 -10.03 9.29
C LEU A 188 12.36 -10.60 8.84
N LEU A 189 11.34 -9.75 8.77
CA LEU A 189 10.12 -10.11 8.08
C LEU A 189 10.39 -10.14 6.57
N ARG A 190 10.07 -11.26 5.93
CA ARG A 190 10.11 -11.42 4.48
C ARG A 190 8.70 -11.39 3.93
N MET A 191 8.54 -10.74 2.79
CA MET A 191 7.28 -10.68 2.05
C MET A 191 7.44 -11.46 0.76
N THR A 192 6.58 -12.46 0.58
CA THR A 192 6.36 -13.11 -0.71
C THR A 192 5.05 -12.56 -1.26
N PHE A 193 5.14 -11.81 -2.35
CA PHE A 193 4.00 -11.13 -2.94
C PHE A 193 4.19 -11.02 -4.44
N ASP A 194 3.15 -11.35 -5.19
CA ASP A 194 3.03 -10.99 -6.60
C ASP A 194 1.58 -10.59 -6.92
N TRP A 195 1.43 -9.76 -7.95
CA TRP A 195 0.13 -9.38 -8.49
C TRP A 195 -0.48 -10.57 -9.22
N GLN A 196 -1.72 -10.91 -8.92
CA GLN A 196 -2.39 -12.03 -9.55
C GLN A 196 -3.17 -11.57 -10.78
N GLU A 197 -3.60 -12.54 -11.59
CA GLU A 197 -4.29 -12.29 -12.86
C GLU A 197 -5.53 -11.38 -12.69
N ASN A 198 -6.29 -11.56 -11.62
CA ASN A 198 -7.42 -10.71 -11.26
C ASN A 198 -7.01 -9.24 -11.11
N ASP A 199 -5.92 -8.98 -10.37
CA ASP A 199 -5.43 -7.62 -10.10
C ASP A 199 -4.90 -6.96 -11.37
N ILE A 200 -4.24 -7.74 -12.24
CA ILE A 200 -3.71 -7.28 -13.53
C ILE A 200 -4.87 -6.91 -14.48
N LYS A 201 -5.90 -7.76 -14.58
CA LYS A 201 -7.10 -7.48 -15.39
C LYS A 201 -7.81 -6.22 -14.91
N MET A 202 -8.01 -6.09 -13.60
CA MET A 202 -8.61 -4.90 -13.00
C MET A 202 -7.79 -3.64 -13.31
N ARG A 203 -6.46 -3.70 -13.14
CA ARG A 203 -5.55 -2.59 -13.46
C ARG A 203 -5.67 -2.15 -14.93
N SER A 204 -5.74 -3.13 -15.84
CA SER A 204 -5.86 -2.88 -17.28
C SER A 204 -7.20 -2.25 -17.64
N LEU A 205 -8.31 -2.75 -17.06
CA LEU A 205 -9.63 -2.15 -17.26
C LEU A 205 -9.65 -0.71 -16.78
N CYS A 206 -9.11 -0.46 -15.58
CA CYS A 206 -9.00 0.89 -15.03
C CYS A 206 -8.27 1.81 -16.00
N SER A 207 -7.05 1.45 -16.41
CA SER A 207 -6.26 2.25 -17.36
C SER A 207 -7.00 2.51 -18.69
N THR A 208 -7.80 1.55 -19.16
CA THR A 208 -8.58 1.67 -20.41
C THR A 208 -9.77 2.61 -20.26
N ARG A 209 -10.60 2.44 -19.23
CA ARG A 209 -11.76 3.32 -18.95
C ARG A 209 -11.32 4.77 -18.84
N TRP A 210 -10.19 4.97 -18.19
CA TRP A 210 -9.52 6.23 -18.07
C TRP A 210 -9.12 6.90 -19.38
N ARG A 211 -8.49 6.17 -20.30
CA ARG A 211 -8.10 6.70 -21.61
C ARG A 211 -9.29 7.09 -22.48
N ARG A 212 -10.48 6.56 -22.16
CA ARG A 212 -11.74 6.86 -22.85
C ARG A 212 -12.48 8.06 -22.25
N LEU A 213 -12.06 8.57 -21.10
CA LEU A 213 -12.59 9.85 -20.63
C LEU A 213 -12.32 10.90 -21.72
N PRO A 214 -13.28 11.80 -21.99
CA PRO A 214 -13.10 12.85 -22.97
C PRO A 214 -11.79 13.57 -22.67
N LYS A 215 -10.87 13.53 -23.63
CA LYS A 215 -9.74 14.45 -23.59
C LYS A 215 -10.31 15.83 -23.91
N PRO A 216 -9.88 16.87 -23.19
CA PRO A 216 -10.24 18.24 -23.56
C PRO A 216 -9.89 18.50 -25.02
#